data_AF-A0A1V9XK35-F1
#
_entry.id   AF-A0A1V9XK35-F1
#
_cell.length_a   1.000
_cell.length_b   1.000
_cell.length_c   1.000
_cell.angle_alpha   90.00
_cell.angle_beta   90.00
_cell.angle_gamma   90.00
#
_symmetry.space_group_name_H-M   'P 1'
#
loop_
_entity.id
_entity.type
_entity.pdbx_description
1 polymer ?
#
loop_
_entity_poly.entity_id
_entity_poly.type
_entity_poly.pdbx_seq_one_letter_code
_entity_poly.pdbx_strand_id
1 'polypeptide(L)'
;ILEMRKEKSRDAARSRRGKENFEFYELAKLLPLPAAITSQLDKASIIRLTISYLKLRDFSHHADLPWVSSLHSPSHAHHDKLHLLKSIEGADQSPAPELRKDNL
;
A
#
# COMPACT_ATOMS: atom_id res chain seq x y z
N ILE A 1 -10.71 -17.50 -56.63
CA ILE A 1 -10.74 -16.15 -55.99
C ILE A 1 -11.31 -16.21 -54.57
N LEU A 2 -12.49 -16.81 -54.36
CA LEU A 2 -13.09 -16.92 -53.01
C LEU A 2 -12.18 -17.68 -52.02
N GLU A 3 -11.57 -18.78 -52.47
CA GLU A 3 -10.65 -19.57 -51.63
C GLU A 3 -9.44 -18.75 -51.16
N MET A 4 -8.83 -17.98 -52.06
CA MET A 4 -7.74 -17.06 -51.68
C MET A 4 -8.17 -15.97 -50.68
N ARG A 5 -9.41 -15.48 -50.77
CA ARG A 5 -9.93 -14.48 -49.81
C ARG A 5 -10.16 -15.10 -48.44
N LYS A 6 -10.70 -16.33 -48.40
CA LYS A 6 -10.85 -17.10 -47.15
C LYS A 6 -9.49 -17.40 -46.52
N GLU A 7 -8.50 -17.78 -47.32
CA GLU A 7 -7.14 -18.03 -46.85
C GLU A 7 -6.52 -16.79 -46.19
N LYS A 8 -6.58 -15.64 -46.86
CA LYS A 8 -6.10 -14.37 -46.30
C LYS A 8 -6.79 -13.98 -44.99
N SER A 9 -8.09 -14.19 -44.89
CA SER A 9 -8.86 -13.94 -43.66
C SER A 9 -8.40 -14.86 -42.52
N ARG A 10 -8.17 -16.15 -42.83
CA ARG A 10 -7.68 -17.14 -41.88
C ARG A 10 -6.29 -16.79 -41.35
N ASP A 11 -5.39 -16.38 -42.24
CA ASP A 11 -4.04 -15.93 -41.85
C ASP A 11 -4.08 -14.64 -41.02
N ALA A 12 -4.93 -13.69 -41.39
CA ALA A 12 -5.13 -12.47 -40.59
C ALA A 12 -5.66 -12.79 -39.18
N ALA A 13 -6.62 -13.72 -39.06
CA ALA A 13 -7.13 -14.18 -37.77
C ALA A 13 -6.07 -14.92 -36.94
N ARG A 14 -5.25 -15.78 -37.58
CA ARG A 14 -4.13 -16.47 -36.94
C ARG A 14 -3.08 -15.49 -36.44
N SER A 15 -2.68 -14.53 -37.28
CA SER A 15 -1.70 -13.49 -36.92
C SER A 15 -2.18 -12.68 -35.72
N ARG A 16 -3.45 -12.24 -35.72
CA ARG A 16 -4.05 -11.52 -34.58
C ARG A 16 -4.02 -12.34 -33.29
N ARG A 17 -4.42 -13.62 -33.35
CA ARG A 17 -4.37 -14.53 -32.18
C ARG A 17 -2.94 -14.77 -31.69
N GLY A 18 -1.99 -14.91 -32.60
CA GLY A 18 -0.58 -15.08 -32.29
C GLY A 18 0.00 -13.86 -31.57
N LYS A 19 -0.29 -12.66 -32.08
CA LYS A 19 0.13 -11.40 -31.45
C LYS A 19 -0.50 -11.24 -30.06
N GLU A 20 -1.80 -11.46 -29.93
CA GLU A 20 -2.48 -11.41 -28.63
C GLU A 20 -1.86 -12.39 -27.63
N ASN A 21 -1.63 -13.64 -28.01
CA ASN A 21 -0.96 -14.63 -27.16
C ASN A 21 0.43 -14.13 -26.70
N PHE A 22 1.22 -13.58 -27.62
CA PHE A 22 2.54 -13.04 -27.30
C PHE A 22 2.45 -11.93 -26.25
N GLU A 23 1.55 -10.95 -26.43
CA GLU A 23 1.35 -9.86 -25.46
C GLU A 23 0.93 -10.39 -24.08
N PHE A 24 0.07 -11.41 -24.03
CA PHE A 24 -0.28 -12.08 -22.77
C PHE A 24 0.92 -12.70 -22.07
N TYR A 25 1.80 -13.37 -22.81
CA TYR A 25 3.01 -13.97 -22.25
C TYR A 25 3.99 -12.91 -21.76
N GLU A 26 4.19 -11.83 -22.52
CA GLU A 26 5.04 -10.72 -22.09
C GLU A 26 4.48 -10.04 -20.84
N LEU A 27 3.17 -9.82 -20.78
CA LEU A 27 2.52 -9.28 -19.59
C LEU A 27 2.71 -10.18 -18.36
N ALA A 28 2.58 -11.49 -18.51
CA ALA A 28 2.78 -12.45 -17.42
C ALA A 28 4.22 -12.41 -16.87
N LYS A 29 5.23 -12.17 -17.72
CA LYS A 29 6.64 -12.03 -17.30
C LYS A 29 6.90 -10.77 -16.46
N LEU A 30 6.05 -9.74 -16.57
CA LEU A 30 6.17 -8.50 -15.82
C LEU A 30 5.55 -8.57 -14.42
N LEU A 31 4.77 -9.61 -14.12
CA LEU A 31 4.22 -9.81 -12.78
C LEU A 31 5.34 -10.10 -11.78
N PRO A 32 5.24 -9.64 -10.52
CA PRO A 32 6.23 -9.87 -9.47
C PRO A 32 6.12 -11.29 -8.90
N LEU A 33 6.19 -12.30 -9.77
CA LEU A 33 6.05 -13.72 -9.47
C LEU A 33 7.14 -14.51 -10.20
N PRO A 34 7.61 -15.64 -9.64
CA PRO A 34 8.56 -16.51 -10.32
C PRO A 34 8.05 -16.99 -11.70
N ALA A 35 8.94 -17.07 -12.69
CA ALA A 35 8.61 -17.50 -14.06
C ALA A 35 7.97 -18.90 -14.13
N ALA A 36 8.34 -19.79 -13.20
CA ALA A 36 7.75 -21.13 -13.09
C ALA A 36 6.23 -21.09 -12.81
N ILE A 37 5.74 -20.03 -12.15
CA ILE A 37 4.32 -19.84 -11.85
C ILE A 37 3.63 -19.09 -12.99
N THR A 38 4.22 -17.98 -13.45
CA THR A 38 3.59 -17.12 -14.46
C THR A 38 3.43 -17.80 -15.81
N SER A 39 4.31 -18.76 -16.14
CA SER A 39 4.21 -19.59 -17.35
C SER A 39 3.00 -20.54 -17.38
N GLN A 40 2.42 -20.86 -16.23
CA GLN A 40 1.26 -21.77 -16.12
C GLN A 40 -0.07 -21.02 -16.01
N LEU A 41 -0.05 -19.69 -15.96
CA LEU A 41 -1.25 -18.89 -15.81
C LEU A 41 -2.09 -18.91 -17.10
N ASP A 42 -3.39 -19.09 -16.93
CA ASP A 42 -4.35 -18.83 -18.00
C ASP A 42 -4.52 -17.32 -18.25
N LYS A 43 -5.03 -16.96 -19.42
CA LYS A 43 -5.20 -15.56 -19.85
C LYS A 43 -6.04 -14.72 -18.87
N ALA A 44 -7.11 -15.28 -18.31
CA ALA A 44 -7.99 -14.53 -17.41
C ALA A 44 -7.30 -14.27 -16.07
N SER A 45 -6.55 -15.25 -15.56
CA SER A 45 -5.74 -15.07 -14.35
C SER A 45 -4.62 -14.06 -14.54
N ILE A 46 -3.95 -14.00 -15.69
CA ILE A 46 -2.95 -12.96 -16.01
C ILE A 46 -3.58 -11.56 -15.87
N ILE A 47 -4.77 -11.31 -16.44
CA ILE A 47 -5.45 -10.03 -16.33
C ILE A 47 -5.84 -9.72 -14.88
N ARG A 48 -6.47 -10.66 -14.17
CA ARG A 48 -6.92 -10.45 -12.79
C ARG A 48 -5.75 -10.11 -11.87
N LEU A 49 -4.65 -10.84 -11.97
CA LEU A 49 -3.45 -10.59 -11.16
C LEU A 49 -2.79 -9.26 -11.53
N THR A 50 -2.73 -8.91 -12.82
CA THR A 50 -2.20 -7.61 -13.26
C THR A 50 -3.00 -6.45 -12.68
N ILE A 51 -4.34 -6.50 -12.79
CA ILE A 51 -5.22 -5.46 -12.25
C ILE A 51 -5.05 -5.34 -10.72
N SER A 52 -5.06 -6.47 -10.01
CA SER A 52 -4.86 -6.49 -8.56
C SER A 52 -3.50 -5.93 -8.17
N TYR A 53 -2.44 -6.26 -8.91
CA TYR A 53 -1.10 -5.74 -8.66
C TYR A 53 -1.03 -4.22 -8.83
N LEU A 54 -1.57 -3.67 -9.93
CA LEU A 54 -1.59 -2.23 -10.16
C LEU A 54 -2.39 -1.50 -9.07
N LYS A 55 -3.55 -2.03 -8.68
CA LYS A 55 -4.37 -1.46 -7.59
C LYS A 55 -3.67 -1.51 -6.24
N LEU A 56 -3.00 -2.62 -5.92
CA LEU A 56 -2.27 -2.76 -4.67
C LEU A 56 -1.06 -1.81 -4.62
N ARG A 57 -0.35 -1.67 -5.75
CA ARG A 57 0.76 -0.74 -5.88
C ARG A 57 0.29 0.70 -5.68
N ASP A 58 -0.75 1.11 -6.38
CA ASP A 58 -1.37 2.43 -6.25
C ASP A 58 -1.83 2.71 -4.81
N PHE A 59 -2.54 1.75 -4.21
CA PHE A 59 -2.94 1.80 -2.80
C PHE A 59 -1.75 1.95 -1.85
N SER A 60 -0.68 1.19 -2.04
CA SER A 60 0.51 1.27 -1.19
C SER A 60 1.29 2.58 -1.33
N HIS A 61 1.19 3.25 -2.49
CA HIS A 61 1.87 4.53 -2.73
C HIS A 61 1.05 5.74 -2.23
N HIS A 62 -0.29 5.64 -2.23
CA HIS A 62 -1.17 6.75 -1.85
C HIS A 62 -1.73 6.65 -0.44
N ALA A 63 -1.80 5.46 0.14
CA ALA A 63 -2.25 5.30 1.50
C ALA A 63 -1.04 5.24 2.44
N ASP A 64 -0.94 6.24 3.33
CA ASP A 64 -0.30 6.05 4.63
C ASP A 64 -1.10 4.97 5.37
N LEU A 65 -0.81 3.70 5.09
CA LEU A 65 -1.57 2.59 5.62
C LEU A 65 -1.33 2.48 7.13
N PRO A 66 -2.32 2.75 8.00
CA PRO A 66 -2.11 2.76 9.45
C PRO A 66 -1.65 1.39 9.99
N TRP A 67 -2.00 0.29 9.33
CA TRP A 67 -1.56 -1.05 9.69
C TRP A 67 -0.12 -1.38 9.25
N VAL A 68 0.42 -0.72 8.20
CA VAL A 68 1.84 -0.82 7.81
C VAL A 68 2.71 0.11 8.67
N SER A 69 2.20 1.30 9.00
CA SER A 69 2.82 2.21 9.99
C SER A 69 2.93 1.55 11.36
N SER A 70 1.95 0.71 11.73
CA SER A 70 2.02 -0.06 12.98
C SER A 70 3.11 -1.14 12.98
N LEU A 71 3.54 -1.63 11.80
CA LEU A 71 4.64 -2.59 11.70
C LEU A 71 6.03 -1.91 11.75
N HIS A 72 6.10 -0.62 11.40
CA HIS A 72 7.33 0.19 11.36
C HIS A 72 7.40 1.27 12.44
N SER A 73 6.70 1.12 13.56
CA SER A 73 6.85 2.06 14.69
C SER A 73 7.88 1.55 15.71
N PRO A 74 9.16 1.95 15.64
CA PRO A 74 9.96 2.04 16.85
C PRO A 74 9.56 3.34 17.56
N SER A 75 9.01 3.19 18.78
CA SER A 75 8.99 4.24 19.80
C SER A 75 7.99 5.39 19.63
N HIS A 76 6.77 5.18 20.13
CA HIS A 76 6.01 6.22 20.83
C HIS A 76 5.59 5.77 22.25
N ALA A 77 6.51 5.13 22.98
CA ALA A 77 6.36 4.87 24.42
C ALA A 77 6.94 6.00 25.29
N HIS A 78 7.47 7.08 24.71
CA HIS A 78 8.24 8.09 25.45
C HIS A 78 7.52 9.42 25.70
N HIS A 79 6.35 9.66 25.09
CA HIS A 79 5.66 10.95 25.26
C HIS A 79 4.72 10.98 26.49
N ASP A 80 4.17 9.85 26.90
CA ASP A 80 3.21 9.82 28.02
C ASP A 80 3.88 9.99 29.39
N LYS A 81 5.17 9.61 29.50
CA LYS A 81 5.91 9.73 30.77
C LYS A 81 6.19 11.19 31.15
N LEU A 82 6.34 12.08 30.17
CA LEU A 82 6.59 13.51 30.42
C LEU A 82 5.32 14.25 30.84
N HIS A 83 4.14 13.80 30.42
CA HIS A 83 2.88 14.41 30.82
C HIS A 83 2.47 14.00 32.24
N LEU A 84 2.79 12.77 32.67
CA LEU A 84 2.52 12.30 34.02
C LEU A 84 3.45 12.93 35.06
N LEU A 85 4.75 13.09 34.75
CA LEU A 85 5.71 13.72 35.69
C LEU A 85 5.39 15.20 35.93
N LYS A 86 4.82 15.91 34.94
CA LYS A 86 4.46 17.32 35.08
C LYS A 86 3.20 17.56 35.94
N SER A 87 2.40 16.52 36.18
CA SER A 87 1.24 16.58 37.08
C SER A 87 1.57 16.24 38.55
N ILE A 88 2.70 15.60 38.82
CA ILE A 88 3.06 15.18 40.20
C ILE A 88 3.80 16.30 40.97
N GLU A 89 4.33 17.31 40.28
CA GLU A 89 5.18 18.35 40.88
C GLU A 89 4.46 19.71 41.07
N GLY A 90 3.13 19.69 41.19
CA GLY A 90 2.29 20.90 41.21
C GLY A 90 1.40 21.09 42.44
N ALA A 91 1.78 20.56 43.61
CA ALA A 91 1.00 20.71 44.84
C ALA A 91 1.87 21.01 46.07
N ASP A 92 2.69 22.06 46.02
CA ASP A 92 3.07 22.78 47.24
C ASP A 92 3.50 24.22 46.94
N GLN A 93 2.59 25.18 47.07
CA GLN A 93 2.97 26.54 47.40
C GLN A 93 1.83 27.19 48.20
N SER A 94 1.81 26.89 49.49
CA SER A 94 1.12 27.72 50.47
C SER A 94 1.98 28.96 50.78
N PRO A 95 1.45 30.20 50.73
CA PRO A 95 2.01 31.29 51.50
C PRO A 95 1.13 31.56 52.74
N ALA A 96 1.82 31.74 53.85
CA ALA A 96 1.37 31.89 55.24
C ALA A 96 0.39 33.06 55.51
N PRO A 97 -0.32 33.05 56.66
CA PRO A 97 -1.23 34.12 57.06
C PRO A 97 -0.46 35.29 57.70
N GLU A 98 -0.75 36.52 57.26
CA GLU A 98 -0.21 37.75 57.85
C GLU A 98 -1.17 38.25 58.94
N LEU A 99 -0.75 38.12 60.21
CA LEU A 99 -1.48 38.62 61.38
C LEU A 99 -0.76 39.82 62.01
N ARG A 100 -1.46 40.96 61.94
CA ARG A 100 -1.52 42.09 62.90
C ARG A 100 -0.21 42.83 63.26
N LYS A 101 -0.29 44.16 63.22
CA LYS A 101 -0.50 44.98 64.44
C LYS A 101 -0.83 46.43 64.10
N ASP A 102 -1.95 46.86 64.67
CA ASP A 102 -2.21 48.25 65.04
C ASP A 102 -1.01 48.82 65.80
N ASN A 103 -0.58 50.05 65.51
CA ASN A 103 0.11 50.93 66.46
C ASN A 103 0.20 52.38 65.95
N LEU A 104 -0.56 53.23 66.65
CA LEU A 104 -0.54 54.69 66.78
C LEU A 104 -1.00 55.57 65.59
#